data_AF-A0A5J4WAY0-F1
#
_entry.id   AF-A0A5J4WAY0-F1
#
_cell.length_a   1.000
_cell.length_b   1.000
_cell.length_c   1.000
_cell.angle_alpha   90.00
_cell.angle_beta   90.00
_cell.angle_gamma   90.00
#
_symmetry.space_group_name_H-M   'P 1'
#
loop_
_entity.id
_entity.type
_entity.pdbx_description
1 polymer ?
#
loop_
_entity_poly.entity_id
_entity_poly.type
_entity_poly.pdbx_seq_one_letter_code
_entity_poly.pdbx_strand_id
1 'polypeptide(L)'
;MFQFFEILIQVVQCVGVAYRVFDWPLHGIVNRTILDFFGETWRSNTFLLTQTLIMGILLIAVIFSMLVLTMLVKRGILVHHLILEIVHLCFVLITGIFYLPTVNVFLGGLLCYTQIKDDPSTIPKISCNGQQTAVFLVGIAFFLVSFVLTFLIRLFDFKHDHKKGGIFTQQTGFYNIYIMIVTTAVQITGIAFRGELLVVSIFGIVVFLFLAIYPCIFVPYFNVWGNVVQGIAMQICFVPFTMGIFFIYLDQSKSYITIIEWLIFAILIMLLPLFNAIITYKRIVSLWAVHADEETPLPFILMHKDQRNKMKSIKCIHTQESDEKNSSVSDIGNKDQKADNQQMNMQERIISKSTPKKSFTRYFYDQRMEQIQGSQQSKAHDNQAKRYYQYSKAYISSAYIMLAKDNLDLSKIMAYIDQAIVNEKYARQILEDLLLRHPKSVELIRTYGRDDDMALQLFDKANDIEQQEKERTDRSTAKLNDNV
;
A
#
# COMPACT_ATOMS: atom_id res chain seq x y z
N MET A 1 -3.12 -21.61 8.12
CA MET A 1 -3.06 -22.11 9.51
C MET A 1 -1.92 -21.49 10.31
N PHE A 2 -0.64 -21.72 9.96
CA PHE A 2 0.50 -21.16 10.72
C PHE A 2 0.44 -19.65 10.96
N GLN A 3 0.15 -18.84 9.93
CA GLN A 3 0.03 -17.38 10.07
C GLN A 3 -1.13 -16.95 10.98
N PHE A 4 -2.24 -17.70 10.99
CA PHE A 4 -3.35 -17.41 11.90
C PHE A 4 -2.94 -17.67 13.35
N PHE A 5 -2.20 -18.77 13.58
CA PHE A 5 -1.64 -19.07 14.89
C PHE A 5 -0.61 -18.03 15.33
N GLU A 6 0.23 -17.55 14.40
CA GLU A 6 1.16 -16.46 14.66
C GLU A 6 0.45 -15.18 15.10
N ILE A 7 -0.59 -14.75 14.38
CA ILE A 7 -1.41 -13.59 14.74
C ILE A 7 -2.06 -13.80 16.11
N LEU A 8 -2.60 -15.00 16.38
CA LEU A 8 -3.20 -15.31 17.68
C LEU A 8 -2.18 -15.17 18.81
N ILE A 9 -0.99 -15.78 18.67
CA ILE A 9 0.07 -15.69 19.67
C ILE A 9 0.55 -14.25 19.84
N GLN A 10 0.65 -13.49 18.75
CA GLN A 10 0.97 -12.07 18.81
C GLN A 10 -0.08 -11.28 19.60
N VAL A 11 -1.37 -11.47 19.33
CA VAL A 11 -2.46 -10.82 20.07
C VAL A 11 -2.38 -11.17 21.54
N VAL A 12 -2.22 -12.46 21.84
CA VAL A 12 -2.04 -12.99 23.19
C VAL A 12 -0.88 -12.27 23.89
N GLN A 13 0.31 -12.22 23.29
CA GLN A 13 1.48 -11.57 23.90
C GLN A 13 1.31 -10.05 24.09
N CYS A 14 0.65 -9.36 23.16
CA CYS A 14 0.38 -7.92 23.27
C CYS A 14 -0.66 -7.61 24.35
N VAL A 15 -1.76 -8.36 24.42
CA VAL A 15 -2.78 -8.25 25.47
C VAL A 15 -2.17 -8.59 26.83
N GLY A 16 -1.26 -9.58 26.88
CA GLY A 16 -0.50 -9.93 28.06
C GLY A 16 0.34 -8.79 28.64
N VAL A 17 0.83 -7.84 27.81
CA VAL A 17 1.48 -6.62 28.32
C VAL A 17 0.49 -5.76 29.08
N ALA A 18 -0.68 -5.48 28.49
CA ALA A 18 -1.70 -4.68 29.15
C ALA A 18 -2.14 -5.31 30.47
N TYR A 19 -2.36 -6.63 30.51
CA TYR A 19 -2.77 -7.33 31.73
C TYR A 19 -1.68 -7.28 32.82
N ARG A 20 -0.41 -7.43 32.45
CA ARG A 20 0.72 -7.33 33.40
C ARG A 20 0.84 -5.95 34.03
N VAL A 21 0.51 -4.90 33.28
CA VAL A 21 0.71 -3.51 33.73
C VAL A 21 -0.52 -2.98 34.47
N PHE A 22 -1.73 -3.28 34.01
CA PHE A 22 -2.96 -2.70 34.56
C PHE A 22 -3.68 -3.58 35.59
N ASP A 23 -3.28 -4.84 35.78
CA ASP A 23 -3.95 -5.79 36.69
C ASP A 23 -5.45 -6.00 36.42
N TRP A 24 -5.88 -5.66 35.20
CA TRP A 24 -7.27 -5.65 34.72
C TRP A 24 -7.34 -6.41 33.40
N PRO A 25 -8.43 -7.17 33.10
CA PRO A 25 -9.73 -7.21 33.78
C PRO A 25 -9.90 -8.33 34.82
N LEU A 26 -8.92 -9.23 34.93
CA LEU A 26 -9.01 -10.39 35.80
C LEU A 26 -8.23 -10.12 37.07
N HIS A 27 -8.93 -10.01 38.20
CA HIS A 27 -8.31 -9.85 39.51
C HIS A 27 -8.17 -11.22 40.23
N GLY A 28 -7.20 -11.35 41.13
CA GLY A 28 -7.09 -12.50 42.04
C GLY A 28 -6.48 -13.78 41.44
N ILE A 29 -7.07 -14.95 41.73
CA ILE A 29 -6.47 -16.27 41.40
C ILE A 29 -6.40 -16.51 39.88
N VAL A 30 -7.43 -16.09 39.15
CA VAL A 30 -7.48 -16.21 37.68
C VAL A 30 -6.39 -15.36 37.03
N ASN A 31 -6.13 -14.18 37.60
CA ASN A 31 -5.04 -13.32 37.18
C ASN A 31 -3.69 -14.02 37.26
N ARG A 32 -3.42 -14.72 38.37
CA ARG A 32 -2.14 -15.39 38.59
C ARG A 32 -1.87 -16.48 37.54
N THR A 33 -2.86 -17.30 37.23
CA THR A 33 -2.75 -18.35 36.20
C THR A 33 -2.55 -17.77 34.80
N ILE A 34 -3.18 -16.64 34.52
CA ILE A 34 -3.08 -15.94 33.23
C ILE A 34 -1.73 -15.22 33.13
N LEU A 35 -1.34 -14.43 34.12
CA LEU A 35 0.00 -13.84 34.22
C LEU A 35 1.13 -14.89 34.09
N ASP A 36 0.95 -16.07 34.67
CA ASP A 36 1.85 -17.22 34.53
C ASP A 36 2.00 -17.68 33.07
N PHE A 37 0.93 -17.62 32.27
CA PHE A 37 0.93 -17.96 30.84
C PHE A 37 1.48 -16.83 29.94
N PHE A 38 1.18 -15.56 30.28
CA PHE A 38 1.41 -14.40 29.42
C PHE A 38 2.74 -13.67 29.64
N GLY A 39 3.52 -14.01 30.66
CA GLY A 39 4.84 -13.38 30.80
C GLY A 39 5.48 -13.36 32.17
N GLU A 40 5.16 -14.23 33.12
CA GLU A 40 6.02 -14.45 34.29
C GLU A 40 7.19 -15.41 33.98
N THR A 41 7.91 -15.19 32.88
CA THR A 41 9.27 -15.75 32.70
C THR A 41 10.26 -15.27 33.75
N TRP A 42 9.83 -14.35 34.63
CA TRP A 42 10.55 -13.69 35.71
C TRP A 42 10.20 -14.24 37.09
N ARG A 43 9.46 -15.36 37.19
CA ARG A 43 8.99 -15.87 38.49
C ARG A 43 10.13 -16.25 39.44
N SER A 44 11.25 -16.70 38.88
CA SER A 44 12.49 -16.94 39.61
C SER A 44 13.69 -16.66 38.73
N ASN A 45 14.81 -16.33 39.37
CA ASN A 45 16.09 -16.15 38.69
C ASN A 45 16.46 -17.39 37.86
N THR A 46 16.23 -18.58 38.43
CA THR A 46 16.54 -19.86 37.78
C THR A 46 15.70 -20.06 36.53
N PHE A 47 14.41 -19.73 36.58
CA PHE A 47 13.52 -19.87 35.43
C PHE A 47 13.94 -18.95 34.29
N LEU A 48 14.21 -17.67 34.61
CA LEU A 48 14.67 -16.70 33.62
C LEU A 48 15.98 -17.15 32.95
N LEU A 49 16.99 -17.50 33.76
CA LEU A 49 18.28 -17.94 33.25
C LEU A 49 18.12 -19.17 32.34
N THR A 50 17.32 -20.14 32.78
CA THR A 50 17.07 -21.38 32.02
C THR A 50 16.39 -21.09 30.69
N GLN A 51 15.34 -20.26 30.68
CA GLN A 51 14.65 -19.88 29.43
C GLN A 51 15.55 -19.07 28.50
N THR A 52 16.35 -18.15 29.04
CA THR A 52 17.31 -17.36 28.25
C THR A 52 18.34 -18.27 27.58
N LEU A 53 18.87 -19.26 28.30
CA LEU A 53 19.82 -20.23 27.75
C LEU A 53 19.18 -21.15 26.71
N ILE A 54 17.99 -21.70 26.98
CA ILE A 54 17.29 -22.58 26.05
C ILE A 54 16.99 -21.84 24.74
N MET A 55 16.39 -20.65 24.82
CA MET A 55 16.05 -19.86 23.63
C MET A 55 17.30 -19.35 22.90
N GLY A 56 18.35 -18.98 23.63
CA GLY A 56 19.64 -18.59 23.05
C GLY A 56 20.34 -19.72 22.30
N ILE A 57 20.40 -20.93 22.88
CA ILE A 57 20.97 -22.12 22.23
C ILE A 57 20.16 -22.47 20.98
N LEU A 58 18.83 -22.44 21.07
CA LEU A 58 17.94 -22.72 19.94
C LEU A 58 18.11 -21.69 18.80
N LEU A 59 18.29 -20.41 19.13
CA LEU A 59 18.60 -19.36 18.16
C LEU A 59 19.94 -19.60 17.47
N ILE A 60 21.00 -19.91 18.22
CA ILE A 60 22.33 -20.23 17.67
C ILE A 60 22.24 -21.46 16.76
N ALA A 61 21.55 -22.51 17.19
CA ALA A 61 21.40 -23.74 16.42
C ALA A 61 20.71 -23.49 15.08
N VAL A 62 19.70 -22.61 15.04
CA VAL A 62 19.01 -22.25 13.81
C VAL A 62 19.86 -21.37 12.89
N ILE A 63 20.58 -20.38 13.43
CA ILE A 63 21.53 -19.59 12.64
C ILE A 63 22.61 -20.49 12.03
N PHE A 64 23.18 -21.39 12.84
CA PHE A 64 24.19 -22.34 12.38
C PHE A 64 23.63 -23.28 11.31
N SER A 65 22.43 -23.82 11.50
CA SER A 65 21.76 -24.67 10.52
C SER A 65 21.54 -23.95 9.19
N MET A 66 21.15 -22.67 9.21
CA MET A 66 20.99 -21.85 8.00
C MET A 66 22.31 -21.59 7.28
N LEU A 67 23.39 -21.32 8.03
CA LEU A 67 24.73 -21.14 7.46
C LEU A 67 25.23 -22.42 6.81
N VAL A 68 25.10 -23.56 7.49
CA VAL A 68 25.48 -24.88 6.94
C VAL A 68 24.66 -25.18 5.69
N LEU A 69 23.34 -24.99 5.73
CA LEU A 69 22.46 -25.26 4.59
C LEU A 69 22.85 -24.39 3.38
N THR A 70 23.12 -23.10 3.61
CA THR A 70 23.53 -22.18 2.54
C THR A 70 24.88 -22.58 1.95
N MET A 71 25.84 -23.02 2.78
CA MET A 71 27.13 -23.52 2.32
C MET A 71 27.00 -24.82 1.51
N LEU A 72 26.16 -25.75 1.94
CA LEU A 72 25.90 -27.01 1.23
C LEU A 72 25.26 -26.77 -0.14
N VAL A 73 24.23 -25.91 -0.18
CA VAL A 73 23.55 -25.51 -1.42
C VAL A 73 24.52 -24.82 -2.38
N LYS A 74 25.37 -23.90 -1.87
CA LYS A 74 26.38 -23.22 -2.69
C LYS A 74 27.42 -24.19 -3.29
N ARG A 75 27.72 -25.29 -2.59
CA ARG A 75 28.62 -26.35 -3.09
C ARG A 75 27.94 -27.32 -4.07
N GLY A 76 26.66 -27.13 -4.38
CA GLY A 76 25.91 -28.00 -5.27
C GLY A 76 25.60 -29.38 -4.66
N ILE A 77 25.75 -29.53 -3.34
CA ILE A 77 25.40 -30.77 -2.65
C ILE A 77 23.88 -30.85 -2.59
N LEU A 78 23.32 -31.92 -3.15
CA LEU A 78 21.89 -32.22 -3.07
C LEU A 78 21.51 -32.51 -1.62
N VAL A 79 20.95 -31.51 -0.95
CA VAL A 79 20.36 -31.67 0.37
C VAL A 79 18.98 -32.29 0.22
N HIS A 80 18.68 -33.28 1.05
CA HIS A 80 17.38 -33.93 1.04
C HIS A 80 16.26 -32.93 1.35
N HIS A 81 15.18 -32.95 0.55
CA HIS A 81 14.08 -31.97 0.61
C HIS A 81 13.48 -31.83 2.01
N LEU A 82 13.30 -32.96 2.71
CA LEU A 82 12.72 -32.98 4.05
C LEU A 82 13.57 -32.23 5.09
N ILE A 83 14.90 -32.25 4.96
CA ILE A 83 15.78 -31.49 5.87
C ILE A 83 15.59 -29.99 5.64
N LEU A 84 15.49 -29.57 4.37
CA LEU A 84 15.29 -28.17 4.01
C LEU A 84 13.93 -27.66 4.51
N GLU A 85 12.87 -28.45 4.38
CA GLU A 85 11.55 -28.11 4.91
C GLU A 85 11.53 -28.00 6.45
N ILE A 86 12.20 -28.92 7.16
CA ILE A 86 12.27 -28.88 8.62
C ILE A 86 13.04 -27.65 9.09
N VAL A 87 14.21 -27.37 8.50
CA VAL A 87 15.01 -26.19 8.87
C VAL A 87 14.23 -24.90 8.59
N HIS A 88 13.58 -24.82 7.44
CA HIS A 88 12.72 -23.69 7.09
C HIS A 88 11.53 -23.54 8.06
N LEU A 89 10.88 -24.63 8.46
CA LEU A 89 9.80 -24.59 9.44
C LEU A 89 10.31 -24.08 10.81
N CYS A 90 11.41 -24.65 11.32
CA CYS A 90 12.02 -24.21 12.58
C CYS A 90 12.36 -22.71 12.54
N PHE A 91 12.86 -22.25 11.40
CA PHE A 91 13.19 -20.84 11.19
C PHE A 91 11.96 -19.93 11.27
N VAL A 92 10.91 -20.25 10.49
CA VAL A 92 9.64 -19.50 10.51
C VAL A 92 9.00 -19.49 11.90
N LEU A 93 9.11 -20.60 12.65
CA LEU A 93 8.62 -20.67 14.03
C LEU A 93 9.35 -19.70 14.96
N ILE A 94 10.68 -19.65 14.90
CA ILE A 94 11.51 -18.75 15.75
C ILE A 94 11.27 -17.28 15.39
N THR A 95 11.25 -16.97 14.11
CA THR A 95 11.15 -15.58 13.61
C THR A 95 9.69 -15.13 13.45
N GLY A 96 8.75 -15.91 13.95
CA GLY A 96 7.33 -15.60 13.98
C GLY A 96 6.71 -15.90 15.32
N ILE A 97 6.14 -17.10 15.45
CA ILE A 97 5.37 -17.51 16.64
C ILE A 97 6.15 -17.30 17.94
N PHE A 98 7.44 -17.67 17.97
CA PHE A 98 8.27 -17.56 19.16
C PHE A 98 9.04 -16.24 19.27
N TYR A 99 8.93 -15.32 18.30
CA TYR A 99 9.71 -14.08 18.31
C TYR A 99 9.37 -13.19 19.52
N LEU A 100 8.09 -12.84 19.73
CA LEU A 100 7.69 -12.00 20.87
C LEU A 100 7.96 -12.67 22.24
N PRO A 101 7.67 -13.96 22.44
CA PRO A 101 8.11 -14.68 23.64
C PRO A 101 9.63 -14.60 23.88
N THR A 102 10.42 -14.73 22.82
CA THR A 102 11.89 -14.63 22.87
C THR A 102 12.34 -13.23 23.28
N VAL A 103 11.74 -12.19 22.68
CA VAL A 103 11.98 -10.78 23.06
C VAL A 103 11.66 -10.57 24.54
N ASN A 104 10.52 -11.08 25.01
CA ASN A 104 10.14 -10.97 26.41
C ASN A 104 11.24 -11.59 27.29
N VAL A 105 11.61 -12.86 27.06
CA VAL A 105 12.66 -13.59 27.81
C VAL A 105 14.02 -12.89 27.81
N PHE A 106 14.45 -12.34 26.68
CA PHE A 106 15.74 -11.65 26.60
C PHE A 106 15.74 -10.30 27.29
N LEU A 107 14.59 -9.63 27.35
CA LEU A 107 14.51 -8.27 27.88
C LEU A 107 14.23 -8.20 29.37
N GLY A 108 13.59 -9.15 30.03
CA GLY A 108 13.19 -8.89 31.42
C GLY A 108 14.31 -8.95 32.47
N GLY A 109 15.58 -9.14 32.08
CA GLY A 109 16.70 -8.65 32.91
C GLY A 109 16.63 -7.13 33.16
N LEU A 110 15.97 -6.38 32.27
CA LEU A 110 15.66 -4.96 32.39
C LEU A 110 14.81 -4.63 33.62
N LEU A 111 14.03 -5.60 34.14
CA LEU A 111 13.19 -5.40 35.34
C LEU A 111 14.00 -5.01 36.58
N CYS A 112 15.28 -5.34 36.64
CA CYS A 112 16.16 -4.92 37.72
C CYS A 112 16.62 -3.45 37.63
N TYR A 113 16.53 -2.86 36.44
CA TYR A 113 16.96 -1.47 36.19
C TYR A 113 15.79 -0.49 36.13
N THR A 114 14.57 -0.99 35.92
CA THR A 114 13.34 -0.18 35.80
C THR A 114 12.51 -0.20 37.07
N GLN A 115 13.14 -0.40 38.23
CA GLN A 115 12.48 -0.33 39.53
C GLN A 115 12.35 1.13 39.96
N ILE A 116 11.14 1.55 40.31
CA ILE A 116 10.89 2.84 40.96
C ILE A 116 10.94 2.59 42.47
N LYS A 117 11.77 3.35 43.19
CA LYS A 117 12.14 3.04 44.59
C LYS A 117 10.98 3.10 45.58
N ASP A 118 9.83 3.66 45.18
CA ASP A 118 8.72 3.98 46.08
C ASP A 118 7.38 3.28 45.73
N ASP A 119 7.34 2.44 44.67
CA ASP A 119 6.11 1.74 44.28
C ASP A 119 6.24 0.21 44.42
N PRO A 120 5.49 -0.44 45.33
CA PRO A 120 5.54 -1.88 45.55
C PRO A 120 5.11 -2.70 44.32
N SER A 121 4.31 -2.12 43.42
CA SER A 121 3.89 -2.77 42.16
C SER A 121 5.04 -2.93 41.16
N THR A 122 6.10 -2.12 41.32
CA THR A 122 7.28 -2.15 40.45
C THR A 122 8.43 -2.97 41.03
N ILE A 123 8.28 -3.60 42.19
CA ILE A 123 9.36 -4.41 42.77
C ILE A 123 9.52 -5.69 41.94
N PRO A 124 10.70 -5.92 41.33
CA PRO A 124 10.95 -7.16 40.59
C PRO A 124 10.89 -8.37 41.53
N LYS A 125 10.22 -9.44 41.08
CA LYS A 125 10.20 -10.74 41.80
C LYS A 125 11.55 -11.48 41.75
N ILE A 126 12.45 -11.03 40.88
CA ILE A 126 13.82 -11.55 40.74
C ILE A 126 14.77 -10.80 41.69
N SER A 127 15.76 -11.51 42.25
CA SER A 127 16.76 -10.86 43.10
C SER A 127 17.78 -10.12 42.24
N CYS A 128 17.79 -8.80 42.32
CA CYS A 128 18.66 -7.93 41.52
C CYS A 128 20.10 -7.83 42.07
N ASN A 129 20.72 -8.98 42.32
CA ASN A 129 22.13 -9.09 42.68
C ASN A 129 23.00 -9.02 41.41
N GLY A 130 24.29 -8.71 41.52
CA GLY A 130 25.20 -8.48 40.37
C GLY A 130 25.26 -9.59 39.30
N GLN A 131 24.82 -10.82 39.59
CA GLN A 131 24.63 -11.87 38.58
C GLN A 131 23.57 -11.53 37.50
N GLN A 132 22.57 -10.72 37.84
CA GLN A 132 21.52 -10.31 36.89
C GLN A 132 22.01 -9.30 35.85
N THR A 133 23.09 -8.55 36.15
CA THR A 133 23.76 -7.71 35.15
C THR A 133 24.32 -8.56 34.02
N ALA A 134 24.88 -9.74 34.32
CA ALA A 134 25.36 -10.66 33.30
C ALA A 134 24.21 -11.24 32.45
N VAL A 135 23.10 -11.66 33.09
CA VAL A 135 21.91 -12.17 32.38
C VAL A 135 21.32 -11.12 31.46
N PHE A 136 21.26 -9.86 31.91
CA PHE A 136 20.79 -8.74 31.10
C PHE A 136 21.68 -8.47 29.88
N LEU A 137 23.01 -8.42 30.07
CA LEU A 137 23.95 -8.19 28.96
C LEU A 137 23.88 -9.32 27.91
N VAL A 138 23.83 -10.57 28.37
CA VAL A 138 23.66 -11.74 27.49
C VAL A 138 22.31 -11.69 26.77
N GLY A 139 21.24 -11.34 27.51
CA GLY A 139 19.90 -11.16 26.96
C GLY A 139 19.84 -10.11 25.86
N ILE A 140 20.43 -8.93 26.06
CA ILE A 140 20.50 -7.88 25.03
C ILE A 140 21.24 -8.37 23.79
N ALA A 141 22.37 -9.06 23.95
CA ALA A 141 23.13 -9.59 22.82
C ALA A 141 22.28 -10.54 21.98
N PHE A 142 21.58 -11.49 22.61
CA PHE A 142 20.67 -12.40 21.92
C PHE A 142 19.44 -11.70 21.32
N PHE A 143 18.91 -10.67 21.99
CA PHE A 143 17.85 -9.84 21.46
C PHE A 143 18.27 -9.14 20.16
N LEU A 144 19.44 -8.50 20.14
CA LEU A 144 19.94 -7.82 18.93
C LEU A 144 20.13 -8.80 17.78
N VAL A 145 20.71 -9.98 18.04
CA VAL A 145 20.87 -11.03 17.03
C VAL A 145 19.50 -11.50 16.51
N SER A 146 18.55 -11.79 17.41
CA SER A 146 17.19 -12.23 17.04
C SER A 146 16.43 -11.16 16.27
N PHE A 147 16.55 -9.90 16.66
CA PHE A 147 15.92 -8.76 16.01
C PHE A 147 16.45 -8.57 14.58
N VAL A 148 17.77 -8.53 14.39
CA VAL A 148 18.39 -8.38 13.06
C VAL A 148 18.05 -9.57 12.18
N LEU A 149 18.13 -10.80 12.72
CA LEU A 149 17.77 -12.00 11.98
C LEU A 149 16.31 -11.92 11.52
N THR A 150 15.38 -11.68 12.44
CA THR A 150 13.94 -11.61 12.13
C THR A 150 13.64 -10.47 11.16
N PHE A 151 14.30 -9.31 11.30
CA PHE A 151 14.17 -8.18 10.38
C PHE A 151 14.54 -8.58 8.94
N LEU A 152 15.73 -9.17 8.76
CA LEU A 152 16.20 -9.59 7.44
C LEU A 152 15.24 -10.60 6.81
N ILE A 153 14.78 -11.56 7.61
CA ILE A 153 13.88 -12.60 7.11
C ILE A 153 12.54 -12.01 6.73
N ARG A 154 11.90 -11.23 7.59
CA ARG A 154 10.59 -10.63 7.32
C ARG A 154 10.62 -9.65 6.15
N LEU A 155 11.78 -9.04 5.89
CA LEU A 155 12.00 -8.20 4.72
C LEU A 155 12.04 -9.01 3.42
N PHE A 156 12.61 -10.22 3.45
CA PHE A 156 12.84 -11.02 2.25
C PHE A 156 11.95 -12.28 2.13
N ASP A 157 11.14 -12.60 3.14
CA ASP A 157 10.17 -13.72 3.17
C ASP A 157 8.93 -13.40 2.33
N PHE A 158 9.18 -13.01 1.10
CA PHE A 158 8.19 -12.98 0.05
C PHE A 158 8.05 -14.40 -0.46
N LYS A 159 7.04 -15.13 0.05
CA LYS A 159 6.48 -16.24 -0.73
C LYS A 159 6.00 -15.65 -2.07
N HIS A 160 6.87 -15.70 -3.07
CA HIS A 160 6.62 -15.34 -4.48
C HIS A 160 5.57 -16.24 -5.14
N ASP A 161 5.01 -17.19 -4.40
CA ASP A 161 3.92 -18.05 -4.86
C ASP A 161 2.58 -17.29 -4.77
N HIS A 162 2.51 -16.14 -5.47
CA HIS A 162 1.27 -15.40 -5.74
C HIS A 162 0.19 -16.30 -6.34
N LYS A 163 0.59 -17.44 -6.92
CA LYS A 163 -0.31 -18.45 -7.46
C LYS A 163 -1.25 -19.04 -6.42
N LYS A 164 -0.85 -19.23 -5.16
CA LYS A 164 -1.74 -19.90 -4.18
C LYS A 164 -2.67 -18.97 -3.39
N GLY A 165 -2.66 -17.66 -3.66
CA GLY A 165 -3.75 -16.74 -3.26
C GLY A 165 -4.21 -16.80 -1.79
N GLY A 166 -3.32 -17.18 -0.87
CA GLY A 166 -3.66 -17.36 0.53
C GLY A 166 -4.19 -16.07 1.17
N ILE A 167 -5.02 -16.21 2.20
CA ILE A 167 -5.65 -15.08 2.91
C ILE A 167 -4.61 -14.05 3.39
N PHE A 168 -3.42 -14.50 3.79
CA PHE A 168 -2.33 -13.65 4.28
C PHE A 168 -1.21 -13.44 3.25
N THR A 169 -1.52 -13.54 1.96
CA THR A 169 -0.54 -13.19 0.92
C THR A 169 -0.37 -11.67 0.88
N GLN A 170 0.84 -11.22 1.18
CA GLN A 170 1.16 -9.79 1.29
C GLN A 170 1.67 -9.21 -0.03
N GLN A 171 1.38 -7.94 -0.25
CA GLN A 171 1.92 -7.16 -1.37
C GLN A 171 3.38 -6.76 -1.12
N THR A 172 3.71 -6.41 0.14
CA THR A 172 5.04 -5.98 0.57
C THR A 172 5.40 -6.58 1.93
N GLY A 173 6.66 -6.98 2.14
CA GLY A 173 7.18 -7.44 3.44
C GLY A 173 7.33 -6.31 4.47
N PHE A 174 7.27 -5.05 4.03
CA PHE A 174 7.36 -3.87 4.89
C PHE A 174 6.33 -3.88 6.03
N TYR A 175 5.10 -4.32 5.77
CA TYR A 175 4.07 -4.34 6.79
C TYR A 175 4.40 -5.31 7.93
N ASN A 176 4.96 -6.48 7.62
CA ASN A 176 5.42 -7.43 8.64
C ASN A 176 6.54 -6.87 9.51
N ILE A 177 7.52 -6.20 8.89
CA ILE A 177 8.59 -5.52 9.62
C ILE A 177 8.02 -4.45 10.53
N TYR A 178 7.11 -3.64 10.00
CA TYR A 178 6.50 -2.56 10.77
C TYR A 178 5.76 -3.11 12.00
N ILE A 179 4.95 -4.16 11.83
CA ILE A 179 4.32 -4.87 12.94
C ILE A 179 5.36 -5.39 13.94
N MET A 180 6.42 -6.05 13.46
CA MET A 180 7.47 -6.59 14.31
C MET A 180 8.14 -5.51 15.15
N ILE A 181 8.55 -4.39 14.54
CA ILE A 181 9.19 -3.26 15.23
C ILE A 181 8.24 -2.69 16.28
N VAL A 182 7.01 -2.39 15.89
CA VAL A 182 6.05 -1.70 16.75
C VAL A 182 5.59 -2.59 17.91
N THR A 183 5.35 -3.88 17.69
CA THR A 183 5.03 -4.80 18.79
C THR A 183 6.21 -5.05 19.72
N THR A 184 7.43 -5.09 19.20
CA THR A 184 8.65 -5.13 20.03
C THR A 184 8.76 -3.88 20.89
N ALA A 185 8.47 -2.70 20.33
CA ALA A 185 8.46 -1.45 21.07
C ALA A 185 7.41 -1.45 22.19
N VAL A 186 6.21 -1.99 21.95
CA VAL A 186 5.19 -2.15 23.01
C VAL A 186 5.69 -3.05 24.15
N GLN A 187 6.37 -4.15 23.85
CA GLN A 187 6.96 -5.02 24.89
C GLN A 187 8.02 -4.27 25.70
N ILE A 188 8.93 -3.55 25.04
CA ILE A 188 9.96 -2.75 25.70
C ILE A 188 9.31 -1.68 26.58
N THR A 189 8.34 -0.93 26.05
CA THR A 189 7.64 0.13 26.80
C THR A 189 6.91 -0.45 28.01
N GLY A 190 6.23 -1.59 27.86
CA GLY A 190 5.55 -2.26 28.98
C GLY A 190 6.48 -2.70 30.11
N ILE A 191 7.72 -3.09 29.80
CA ILE A 191 8.72 -3.48 30.81
C ILE A 191 9.42 -2.24 31.40
N ALA A 192 9.75 -1.27 30.54
CA ALA A 192 10.53 -0.08 30.91
C ALA A 192 9.71 0.93 31.73
N PHE A 193 8.45 1.14 31.37
CA PHE A 193 7.56 2.16 31.95
C PHE A 193 6.46 1.54 32.81
N ARG A 194 6.69 0.36 33.40
CA ARG A 194 5.68 -0.34 34.22
C ARG A 194 5.12 0.47 35.40
N GLY A 195 5.88 1.43 35.93
CA GLY A 195 5.40 2.32 37.00
C GLY A 195 4.63 3.54 36.49
N GLU A 196 4.64 3.79 35.18
CA GLU A 196 3.95 4.91 34.55
C GLU A 196 2.80 4.37 33.69
N LEU A 197 1.76 3.87 34.36
CA LEU A 197 0.62 3.17 33.74
C LEU A 197 -0.01 3.98 32.59
N LEU A 198 -0.10 5.29 32.76
CA LEU A 198 -0.68 6.21 31.77
C LEU A 198 0.17 6.26 30.49
N VAL A 199 1.50 6.26 30.61
CA VAL A 199 2.42 6.26 29.46
C VAL A 199 2.26 4.99 28.65
N VAL A 200 2.22 3.83 29.32
CA VAL A 200 2.02 2.53 28.66
C VAL A 200 0.66 2.46 27.97
N SER A 201 -0.39 2.97 28.60
CA SER A 201 -1.75 3.02 28.04
C SER A 201 -1.80 3.87 26.77
N ILE A 202 -1.34 5.12 26.84
CA ILE A 202 -1.35 6.05 25.71
C ILE A 202 -0.51 5.51 24.56
N PHE A 203 0.70 5.02 24.84
CA PHE A 203 1.57 4.46 23.82
C PHE A 203 0.92 3.27 23.10
N GLY A 204 0.35 2.32 23.85
CA GLY A 204 -0.37 1.17 23.30
C GLY A 204 -1.58 1.58 22.46
N ILE A 205 -2.38 2.54 22.91
CA ILE A 205 -3.53 3.08 22.19
C ILE A 205 -3.08 3.66 20.84
N VAL A 206 -2.08 4.55 20.83
CA VAL A 206 -1.60 5.18 19.59
C VAL A 206 -1.09 4.14 18.60
N VAL A 207 -0.27 3.20 19.10
CA VAL A 207 0.32 2.13 18.31
C VAL A 207 -0.75 1.21 17.69
N PHE A 208 -1.65 0.66 18.51
CA PHE A 208 -2.61 -0.33 18.03
C PHE A 208 -3.73 0.31 17.24
N LEU A 209 -4.09 1.58 17.51
CA LEU A 209 -5.01 2.33 16.66
C LEU A 209 -4.42 2.51 15.27
N PHE A 210 -3.16 2.93 15.17
CA PHE A 210 -2.47 3.06 13.89
C PHE A 210 -2.39 1.71 13.16
N LEU A 211 -2.00 0.64 13.85
CA LEU A 211 -1.92 -0.71 13.28
C LEU A 211 -3.29 -1.28 12.88
N ALA A 212 -4.37 -0.88 13.53
CA ALA A 212 -5.74 -1.27 13.17
C ALA A 212 -6.26 -0.53 11.94
N ILE A 213 -5.85 0.73 11.76
CA ILE A 213 -6.22 1.58 10.60
C ILE A 213 -5.38 1.23 9.38
N TYR A 214 -4.12 0.81 9.57
CA TYR A 214 -3.20 0.55 8.46
C TYR A 214 -3.75 -0.44 7.41
N PRO A 215 -4.31 -1.62 7.78
CA PRO A 215 -4.92 -2.53 6.83
C PRO A 215 -6.08 -1.92 6.03
N CYS A 216 -6.81 -0.98 6.63
CA CYS A 216 -7.93 -0.29 5.99
C CYS A 216 -7.45 0.65 4.87
N ILE A 217 -6.35 1.38 5.12
CA ILE A 217 -5.86 2.42 4.19
C ILE A 217 -4.97 1.83 3.10
N PHE A 218 -3.99 1.04 3.50
CA PHE A 218 -2.91 0.60 2.62
C PHE A 218 -3.11 -0.80 2.03
N VAL A 219 -4.08 -1.56 2.54
CA VAL A 219 -4.46 -2.89 2.02
C VAL A 219 -3.22 -3.79 1.80
N PRO A 220 -2.42 -4.07 2.85
CA PRO A 220 -1.17 -4.82 2.72
C PRO A 220 -1.34 -6.26 2.21
N TYR A 221 -2.52 -6.86 2.35
CA TYR A 221 -2.82 -8.20 1.84
C TYR A 221 -3.62 -8.13 0.54
N PHE A 222 -3.37 -9.06 -0.39
CA PHE A 222 -4.17 -9.18 -1.61
C PHE A 222 -5.61 -9.61 -1.32
N ASN A 223 -5.81 -10.48 -0.32
CA ASN A 223 -7.13 -10.95 0.06
C ASN A 223 -7.79 -10.00 1.06
N VAL A 224 -9.06 -9.64 0.80
CA VAL A 224 -9.89 -8.80 1.68
C VAL A 224 -9.88 -9.31 3.12
N TRP A 225 -10.06 -10.62 3.28
CA TRP A 225 -10.15 -11.24 4.60
C TRP A 225 -8.83 -11.18 5.37
N GLY A 226 -7.68 -11.13 4.70
CA GLY A 226 -6.39 -10.95 5.36
C GLY A 226 -6.29 -9.59 6.05
N ASN A 227 -6.69 -8.54 5.34
CA ASN A 227 -6.72 -7.18 5.89
C ASN A 227 -7.72 -7.06 7.04
N VAL A 228 -8.92 -7.65 6.90
CA VAL A 228 -9.95 -7.66 7.94
C VAL A 228 -9.45 -8.39 9.20
N VAL A 229 -8.97 -9.64 9.06
CA VAL A 229 -8.49 -10.43 10.20
C VAL A 229 -7.36 -9.70 10.93
N GLN A 230 -6.43 -9.12 10.19
CA GLN A 230 -5.33 -8.38 10.80
C GLN A 230 -5.79 -7.09 11.51
N GLY A 231 -6.70 -6.33 10.88
CA GLY A 231 -7.29 -5.13 11.49
C GLY A 231 -8.02 -5.47 12.79
N ILE A 232 -8.81 -6.54 12.79
CA ILE A 232 -9.50 -7.05 13.99
C ILE A 232 -8.50 -7.47 15.07
N ALA A 233 -7.44 -8.21 14.71
CA ALA A 233 -6.41 -8.63 15.65
C ALA A 233 -5.76 -7.44 16.39
N MET A 234 -5.45 -6.37 15.65
CA MET A 234 -4.88 -5.15 16.23
C MET A 234 -5.88 -4.40 17.11
N GLN A 235 -7.18 -4.43 16.78
CA GLN A 235 -8.21 -3.85 17.63
C GLN A 235 -8.42 -4.63 18.93
N ILE A 236 -8.34 -5.96 18.89
CA ILE A 236 -8.36 -6.76 20.12
C ILE A 236 -7.20 -6.36 21.05
N CYS A 237 -6.03 -6.02 20.48
CA CYS A 237 -4.92 -5.48 21.27
C CYS A 237 -5.20 -4.05 21.78
N PHE A 238 -5.80 -3.19 20.97
CA PHE A 238 -6.14 -1.80 21.32
C PHE A 238 -7.06 -1.68 22.55
N VAL A 239 -8.07 -2.55 22.66
CA VAL A 239 -9.12 -2.43 23.69
C VAL A 239 -8.54 -2.51 25.12
N PRO A 240 -7.72 -3.51 25.50
CA PRO A 240 -7.10 -3.56 26.83
C PRO A 240 -6.27 -2.33 27.20
N PHE A 241 -5.51 -1.74 26.28
CA PHE A 241 -4.77 -0.50 26.57
C PHE A 241 -5.70 0.71 26.76
N THR A 242 -6.84 0.73 26.07
CA THR A 242 -7.89 1.73 26.29
C THR A 242 -8.54 1.57 27.66
N MET A 243 -8.83 0.33 28.05
CA MET A 243 -9.35 0.01 29.38
C MET A 243 -8.36 0.35 30.49
N GLY A 244 -7.05 0.32 30.22
CA GLY A 244 -6.02 0.82 31.14
C GLY A 244 -6.25 2.27 31.58
N ILE A 245 -6.74 3.15 30.69
CA ILE A 245 -7.09 4.55 31.07
C ILE A 245 -8.26 4.56 32.04
N PHE A 246 -9.32 3.80 31.76
CA PHE A 246 -10.48 3.72 32.65
C PHE A 246 -10.07 3.20 34.03
N PHE A 247 -9.23 2.16 34.06
CA PHE A 247 -8.69 1.59 35.29
C PHE A 247 -7.94 2.62 36.15
N ILE A 248 -7.12 3.48 35.52
CA ILE A 248 -6.32 4.50 36.22
C ILE A 248 -7.20 5.59 36.84
N TYR A 249 -8.25 6.02 36.15
CA TYR A 249 -9.06 7.18 36.57
C TYR A 249 -10.34 6.82 37.34
N LEU A 250 -10.83 5.59 37.22
CA LEU A 250 -12.04 5.13 37.89
C LEU A 250 -11.69 4.39 39.18
N ASP A 251 -12.49 4.66 40.22
CA ASP A 251 -12.32 4.07 41.54
C ASP A 251 -12.75 2.59 41.55
N GLN A 252 -11.77 1.70 41.45
CA GLN A 252 -11.97 0.25 41.39
C GLN A 252 -12.53 -0.35 42.70
N SER A 253 -12.58 0.41 43.79
CA SER A 253 -13.18 -0.07 45.04
C SER A 253 -14.70 -0.27 44.94
N LYS A 254 -15.34 0.37 43.96
CA LYS A 254 -16.79 0.37 43.80
C LYS A 254 -17.22 -0.68 42.77
N SER A 255 -17.96 -1.69 43.21
CA SER A 255 -18.41 -2.80 42.37
C SER A 255 -19.19 -2.38 41.12
N TYR A 256 -19.98 -1.30 41.19
CA TYR A 256 -20.73 -0.80 40.04
C TYR A 256 -19.84 -0.23 38.94
N ILE A 257 -18.66 0.31 39.28
CA ILE A 257 -17.68 0.82 38.31
C ILE A 257 -17.11 -0.34 37.50
N THR A 258 -16.72 -1.43 38.16
CA THR A 258 -16.23 -2.64 37.51
C THR A 258 -17.27 -3.23 36.55
N ILE A 259 -18.55 -3.24 36.93
CA ILE A 259 -19.64 -3.71 36.05
C ILE A 259 -19.75 -2.85 34.79
N ILE A 260 -19.70 -1.52 34.94
CA ILE A 260 -19.76 -0.58 33.80
C ILE A 260 -18.55 -0.76 32.88
N GLU A 261 -17.35 -0.93 33.43
CA GLU A 261 -16.14 -1.17 32.64
C GLU A 261 -16.23 -2.45 31.81
N TRP A 262 -16.71 -3.55 32.40
CA TRP A 262 -16.93 -4.80 31.66
C TRP A 262 -17.96 -4.65 30.54
N LEU A 263 -19.01 -3.85 30.76
CA LEU A 263 -20.00 -3.55 29.74
C LEU A 263 -19.39 -2.71 28.61
N ILE A 264 -18.59 -1.69 28.92
CA ILE A 264 -17.85 -0.90 27.93
C ILE A 264 -16.87 -1.79 27.15
N PHE A 265 -16.12 -2.65 27.84
CA PHE A 265 -15.20 -3.59 27.22
C PHE A 265 -15.90 -4.52 26.24
N ALA A 266 -17.04 -5.12 26.64
CA ALA A 266 -17.84 -5.99 25.78
C ALA A 266 -18.38 -5.26 24.55
N ILE A 267 -18.79 -4.00 24.70
CA ILE A 267 -19.22 -3.16 23.58
C ILE A 267 -18.04 -2.88 22.63
N LEU A 268 -16.89 -2.46 23.16
CA LEU A 268 -15.72 -2.12 22.34
C LEU A 268 -15.18 -3.35 21.58
N ILE A 269 -15.08 -4.50 22.22
CA ILE A 269 -14.55 -5.72 21.59
C ILE A 269 -15.49 -6.31 20.53
N MET A 270 -16.80 -6.00 20.57
CA MET A 270 -17.74 -6.42 19.53
C MET A 270 -17.90 -5.37 18.42
N LEU A 271 -18.09 -4.10 18.77
CA LEU A 271 -18.39 -3.06 17.79
C LEU A 271 -17.16 -2.66 16.96
N LEU A 272 -15.98 -2.51 17.57
CA LEU A 272 -14.79 -2.05 16.83
C LEU A 272 -14.39 -3.03 15.71
N PRO A 273 -14.30 -4.35 15.95
CA PRO A 273 -14.05 -5.34 14.89
C PRO A 273 -15.09 -5.29 13.77
N LEU A 274 -16.37 -5.15 14.12
CA LEU A 274 -17.45 -5.07 13.14
C LEU A 274 -17.30 -3.82 12.25
N PHE A 275 -17.05 -2.65 12.85
CA PHE A 275 -16.83 -1.42 12.10
C PHE A 275 -15.61 -1.52 11.20
N ASN A 276 -14.49 -2.08 11.69
CA ASN A 276 -13.29 -2.27 10.89
C ASN A 276 -13.54 -3.22 9.70
N ALA A 277 -14.21 -4.34 9.94
CA ALA A 277 -14.56 -5.29 8.90
C ALA A 277 -15.40 -4.61 7.80
N ILE A 278 -16.41 -3.83 8.16
CA ILE A 278 -17.27 -3.11 7.21
C ILE A 278 -16.47 -2.06 6.43
N ILE A 279 -15.66 -1.25 7.11
CA ILE A 279 -14.86 -0.17 6.47
C ILE A 279 -13.82 -0.77 5.52
N THR A 280 -13.07 -1.77 5.98
CA THR A 280 -12.05 -2.46 5.19
C THR A 280 -12.67 -3.15 3.99
N TYR A 281 -13.80 -3.84 4.17
CA TYR A 281 -14.53 -4.47 3.07
C TYR A 281 -14.98 -3.43 2.03
N LYS A 282 -15.68 -2.37 2.45
CA LYS A 282 -16.14 -1.31 1.54
C LYS A 282 -14.99 -0.63 0.80
N ARG A 283 -13.89 -0.35 1.50
CA ARG A 283 -12.71 0.27 0.91
C ARG A 283 -12.09 -0.62 -0.16
N ILE A 284 -11.93 -1.91 0.11
CA ILE A 284 -11.32 -2.81 -0.86
C ILE A 284 -12.23 -3.02 -2.08
N VAL A 285 -13.53 -3.18 -1.87
CA VAL A 285 -14.49 -3.23 -2.99
C VAL A 285 -14.45 -1.96 -3.82
N SER A 286 -14.34 -0.77 -3.20
CA SER A 286 -14.21 0.49 -3.94
C SER A 286 -12.93 0.63 -4.75
N LEU A 287 -11.90 -0.18 -4.45
CA LEU A 287 -10.63 -0.22 -5.17
C LEU A 287 -10.64 -1.28 -6.28
N TRP A 288 -11.69 -2.09 -6.40
CA TRP A 288 -11.82 -3.06 -7.47
C TRP A 288 -12.11 -2.35 -8.79
N ALA A 289 -11.30 -2.66 -9.80
CA ALA A 289 -11.46 -2.09 -11.14
C ALA A 289 -12.66 -2.65 -11.91
N VAL A 290 -13.20 -3.80 -11.46
CA VAL A 290 -14.38 -4.46 -12.02
C VAL A 290 -15.20 -4.99 -10.85
N HIS A 291 -16.47 -4.58 -10.76
CA HIS A 291 -17.37 -5.09 -9.74
C HIS A 291 -17.96 -6.45 -10.16
N ALA A 292 -18.36 -7.27 -9.20
CA ALA A 292 -18.87 -8.62 -9.49
C ALA A 292 -20.21 -8.63 -10.26
N ASP A 293 -20.95 -7.52 -10.18
CA ASP A 293 -22.19 -7.22 -10.90
C ASP A 293 -21.96 -6.55 -12.26
N GLU A 294 -20.74 -6.11 -12.54
CA GLU A 294 -20.36 -5.61 -13.87
C GLU A 294 -19.99 -6.80 -14.75
N GLU A 295 -20.76 -7.03 -15.82
CA GLU A 295 -20.32 -7.92 -16.89
C GLU A 295 -18.97 -7.38 -17.41
N THR A 296 -17.90 -8.12 -17.16
CA THR A 296 -16.59 -7.83 -17.78
C THR A 296 -16.83 -7.60 -19.26
N PRO A 297 -16.47 -6.43 -19.82
CA PRO A 297 -16.77 -6.16 -21.23
C PRO A 297 -16.19 -7.30 -22.05
N LEU A 298 -17.08 -8.02 -22.73
CA LEU A 298 -16.73 -9.16 -23.56
C LEU A 298 -15.61 -8.71 -24.51
N PRO A 299 -14.54 -9.50 -24.66
CA PRO A 299 -13.43 -9.12 -25.52
C PRO A 299 -13.98 -8.79 -26.92
N PHE A 300 -13.43 -7.78 -27.57
CA PHE A 300 -13.92 -7.27 -28.88
C PHE A 300 -14.05 -8.38 -29.95
N ILE A 301 -13.29 -9.47 -29.78
CA ILE A 301 -13.28 -10.67 -30.62
C ILE A 301 -14.55 -11.53 -30.44
N LEU A 302 -15.13 -11.57 -29.24
CA LEU A 302 -16.36 -12.30 -28.90
C LEU A 302 -17.63 -11.45 -29.03
N MET A 303 -17.51 -10.15 -29.30
CA MET A 303 -18.68 -9.30 -29.55
C MET A 303 -19.41 -9.68 -30.85
N HIS A 304 -20.73 -9.80 -30.78
CA HIS A 304 -21.59 -10.03 -31.94
C HIS A 304 -21.37 -8.93 -32.99
N LYS A 305 -21.49 -9.28 -34.29
CA LYS A 305 -21.17 -8.38 -35.42
C LYS A 305 -21.88 -7.02 -35.32
N ASP A 306 -23.09 -7.00 -34.77
CA ASP A 306 -23.90 -5.78 -34.57
C ASP A 306 -23.37 -4.87 -33.45
N GLN A 307 -22.80 -5.42 -32.37
CA GLN A 307 -22.15 -4.62 -31.33
C GLN A 307 -20.82 -4.03 -31.81
N ARG A 308 -20.04 -4.80 -32.60
CA ARG A 308 -18.84 -4.29 -33.28
C ARG A 308 -19.16 -3.15 -34.25
N ASN A 309 -20.29 -3.25 -34.97
CA ASN A 309 -20.73 -2.21 -35.89
C ASN A 309 -21.22 -0.95 -35.15
N LYS A 310 -21.90 -1.09 -34.00
CA LYS A 310 -22.27 0.05 -33.13
C LYS A 310 -21.05 0.77 -32.55
N MET A 311 -20.01 0.05 -32.13
CA MET A 311 -18.76 0.67 -31.69
C MET A 311 -18.00 1.35 -32.84
N LYS A 312 -18.03 0.77 -34.06
CA LYS A 312 -17.48 1.41 -35.27
C LYS A 312 -18.25 2.67 -35.68
N SER A 313 -19.58 2.69 -35.56
CA SER A 313 -20.37 3.87 -35.90
C SER A 313 -20.14 5.03 -34.92
N ILE A 314 -19.90 4.76 -33.64
CA ILE A 314 -19.46 5.78 -32.67
C ILE A 314 -18.11 6.40 -33.07
N LYS A 315 -17.21 5.61 -33.70
CA LYS A 315 -15.93 6.06 -34.23
C LYS A 315 -16.08 6.96 -35.47
N CYS A 316 -17.07 6.72 -36.32
CA CYS A 316 -17.31 7.52 -37.53
C CYS A 316 -18.05 8.83 -37.25
N ILE A 317 -18.98 8.88 -36.28
CA ILE A 317 -19.73 10.11 -35.96
C ILE A 317 -18.79 11.23 -35.47
N HIS A 318 -17.72 10.90 -34.74
CA HIS A 318 -16.75 11.90 -34.26
C HIS A 318 -15.62 12.24 -35.25
N THR A 319 -15.53 11.54 -36.39
CA THR A 319 -14.52 11.87 -37.42
C THR A 319 -15.11 12.75 -38.53
N GLN A 320 -16.44 12.76 -38.72
CA GLN A 320 -17.06 13.45 -39.85
C GLN A 320 -17.40 14.93 -39.61
N GLU A 321 -17.45 15.40 -38.36
CA GLU A 321 -17.84 16.80 -38.06
C GLU A 321 -16.72 17.83 -38.32
N SER A 322 -15.52 17.38 -38.74
CA SER A 322 -14.36 18.26 -39.00
C SER A 322 -14.16 18.63 -40.47
N ASP A 323 -14.77 17.91 -41.42
CA ASP A 323 -14.46 18.08 -42.86
C ASP A 323 -15.56 18.79 -43.67
N GLU A 324 -16.75 19.04 -43.09
CA GLU A 324 -17.90 19.58 -43.84
C GLU A 324 -17.97 21.13 -43.91
N LYS A 325 -16.86 21.84 -43.64
CA LYS A 325 -16.81 23.32 -43.77
C LYS A 325 -15.90 23.89 -44.85
N ASN A 326 -15.19 23.06 -45.63
CA ASN A 326 -14.34 23.53 -46.73
C ASN A 326 -14.54 22.74 -48.03
N SER A 327 -15.77 22.65 -48.54
CA SER A 327 -15.94 22.46 -49.98
C SER A 327 -17.26 23.03 -50.46
N SER A 328 -17.22 24.27 -50.94
CA SER A 328 -18.23 24.76 -51.87
C SER A 328 -17.52 25.35 -53.10
N VAL A 329 -17.89 24.79 -54.25
CA VAL A 329 -17.87 25.37 -55.60
C VAL A 329 -16.49 25.35 -56.33
N SER A 330 -16.30 24.76 -57.51
CA SER A 330 -17.17 24.06 -58.47
C SER A 330 -16.33 23.40 -59.56
N ASP A 331 -16.81 22.27 -60.07
CA ASP A 331 -16.53 21.75 -61.41
C ASP A 331 -16.81 22.77 -62.52
N ILE A 332 -16.04 22.72 -63.61
CA ILE A 332 -16.51 22.53 -65.01
C ILE A 332 -15.27 22.36 -65.93
N GLY A 333 -15.17 21.18 -66.55
CA GLY A 333 -15.08 21.05 -68.01
C GLY A 333 -13.74 21.19 -68.75
N ASN A 334 -13.19 20.03 -69.14
CA ASN A 334 -12.88 19.62 -70.51
C ASN A 334 -11.69 20.24 -71.32
N LYS A 335 -10.85 19.31 -71.80
CA LYS A 335 -10.07 19.26 -73.07
C LYS A 335 -8.83 20.15 -73.29
N ASP A 336 -7.73 19.43 -73.53
CA ASP A 336 -6.69 19.61 -74.57
C ASP A 336 -6.32 21.01 -75.09
N GLN A 337 -5.00 21.29 -75.02
CA GLN A 337 -4.09 21.98 -75.96
C GLN A 337 -3.17 22.96 -75.20
N LYS A 338 -1.86 22.70 -75.12
CA LYS A 338 -0.79 23.06 -76.07
C LYS A 338 -0.62 24.58 -76.32
N ALA A 339 0.63 25.00 -76.10
CA ALA A 339 1.36 26.12 -76.71
C ALA A 339 1.21 27.54 -76.13
N ASP A 340 2.39 28.06 -75.77
CA ASP A 340 2.97 29.36 -76.09
C ASP A 340 2.37 30.71 -75.60
N ASN A 341 3.33 31.46 -75.05
CA ASN A 341 3.63 32.87 -75.30
C ASN A 341 2.88 34.00 -74.56
N GLN A 342 3.72 34.69 -73.78
CA GLN A 342 4.03 36.12 -73.86
C GLN A 342 3.07 37.19 -73.30
N GLN A 343 3.72 38.08 -72.55
CA GLN A 343 3.58 39.55 -72.48
C GLN A 343 2.31 40.09 -71.81
N MET A 344 2.39 40.88 -70.72
CA MET A 344 3.03 42.19 -70.45
C MET A 344 1.92 43.25 -70.32
N ASN A 345 2.01 44.03 -69.25
CA ASN A 345 1.39 45.35 -69.02
C ASN A 345 -0.12 45.41 -68.79
N MET A 346 -0.72 46.41 -68.13
CA MET A 346 -0.36 47.46 -67.15
C MET A 346 -1.63 48.35 -67.12
N GLN A 347 -2.00 48.93 -65.96
CA GLN A 347 -2.92 50.08 -65.79
C GLN A 347 -4.42 49.85 -66.14
N GLU A 348 -5.44 50.41 -65.47
CA GLU A 348 -5.60 51.35 -64.35
C GLU A 348 -7.10 51.46 -63.98
N ARG A 349 -7.42 51.77 -62.70
CA ARG A 349 -8.50 52.67 -62.18
C ARG A 349 -9.99 52.25 -62.41
N ILE A 350 -11.00 52.48 -61.55
CA ILE A 350 -11.21 53.26 -60.31
C ILE A 350 -12.63 52.96 -59.74
N ILE A 351 -12.80 53.02 -58.40
CA ILE A 351 -14.04 53.27 -57.59
C ILE A 351 -15.16 52.18 -57.62
N SER A 352 -15.53 51.55 -56.50
CA SER A 352 -16.37 52.18 -55.47
C SER A 352 -16.24 51.59 -54.05
N LYS A 353 -16.39 52.50 -53.09
CA LYS A 353 -16.45 52.29 -51.64
C LYS A 353 -17.82 51.72 -51.25
N SER A 354 -17.85 50.64 -50.48
CA SER A 354 -18.73 50.50 -49.31
C SER A 354 -18.26 49.36 -48.40
N THR A 355 -17.59 49.72 -47.31
CA THR A 355 -17.32 48.84 -46.17
C THR A 355 -18.59 48.58 -45.36
N PRO A 356 -18.89 47.33 -44.96
CA PRO A 356 -19.49 47.07 -43.68
C PRO A 356 -18.38 46.68 -42.69
N LYS A 357 -18.24 47.46 -41.61
CA LYS A 357 -17.45 47.10 -40.43
C LYS A 357 -17.96 45.76 -39.88
N LYS A 358 -17.27 44.65 -40.19
CA LYS A 358 -17.34 43.44 -39.35
C LYS A 358 -16.57 43.73 -38.06
N SER A 359 -17.26 43.65 -36.94
CA SER A 359 -16.76 44.00 -35.62
C SER A 359 -15.58 43.11 -35.21
N PHE A 360 -14.48 43.75 -34.83
CA PHE A 360 -13.27 43.15 -34.25
C PHE A 360 -13.57 42.23 -33.04
N THR A 361 -14.69 42.48 -32.36
CA THR A 361 -15.20 41.70 -31.23
C THR A 361 -15.65 40.28 -31.61
N ARG A 362 -16.11 40.04 -32.85
CA ARG A 362 -16.57 38.71 -33.28
C ARG A 362 -15.40 37.75 -33.53
N TYR A 363 -14.31 38.29 -34.08
CA TYR A 363 -13.08 37.53 -34.36
C TYR A 363 -12.37 37.07 -33.08
N PHE A 364 -12.35 37.92 -32.04
CA PHE A 364 -11.81 37.56 -30.72
C PHE A 364 -12.70 36.58 -29.94
N TYR A 365 -14.02 36.64 -30.12
CA TYR A 365 -14.93 35.68 -29.49
C TYR A 365 -14.83 34.29 -30.15
N ASP A 366 -14.76 34.23 -31.48
CA ASP A 366 -14.63 32.98 -32.22
C ASP A 366 -13.27 32.30 -31.94
N GLN A 367 -12.16 33.04 -31.91
CA GLN A 367 -10.84 32.49 -31.50
C GLN A 367 -10.83 31.99 -30.05
N ARG A 368 -11.51 32.67 -29.12
CA ARG A 368 -11.56 32.26 -27.70
C ARG A 368 -12.45 31.03 -27.51
N MET A 369 -13.53 30.91 -28.28
CA MET A 369 -14.41 29.74 -28.28
C MET A 369 -13.75 28.52 -28.92
N GLU A 370 -12.98 28.68 -30.00
CA GLU A 370 -12.14 27.61 -30.58
C GLU A 370 -11.06 27.13 -29.61
N GLN A 371 -10.42 28.03 -28.85
CA GLN A 371 -9.47 27.64 -27.79
C GLN A 371 -10.14 26.91 -26.61
N ILE A 372 -11.35 27.33 -26.21
CA ILE A 372 -12.10 26.66 -25.13
C ILE A 372 -12.59 25.29 -25.58
N GLN A 373 -13.15 25.16 -26.80
CA GLN A 373 -13.57 23.87 -27.37
C GLN A 373 -12.37 22.93 -27.58
N GLY A 374 -11.24 23.44 -28.09
CA GLY A 374 -10.00 22.66 -28.20
C GLY A 374 -9.48 22.18 -26.84
N SER A 375 -9.61 23.00 -25.79
CA SER A 375 -9.21 22.61 -24.42
C SER A 375 -10.13 21.55 -23.80
N GLN A 376 -11.44 21.60 -24.09
CA GLN A 376 -12.41 20.62 -23.60
C GLN A 376 -12.27 19.28 -24.34
N GLN A 377 -12.04 19.33 -25.65
CA GLN A 377 -11.79 18.15 -26.47
C GLN A 377 -10.47 17.46 -26.09
N SER A 378 -9.40 18.24 -25.85
CA SER A 378 -8.11 17.73 -25.36
C SER A 378 -8.23 17.01 -24.02
N LYS A 379 -9.00 17.58 -23.06
CA LYS A 379 -9.30 16.93 -21.77
C LYS A 379 -10.14 15.65 -21.92
N ALA A 380 -11.08 15.62 -22.86
CA ALA A 380 -11.89 14.43 -23.12
C ALA A 380 -11.03 13.29 -23.67
N HIS A 381 -10.12 13.58 -24.60
CA HIS A 381 -9.19 12.60 -25.17
C HIS A 381 -8.15 12.12 -24.13
N ASP A 382 -7.64 13.00 -23.26
CA ASP A 382 -6.75 12.59 -22.17
C ASP A 382 -7.45 11.65 -21.18
N ASN A 383 -8.68 11.98 -20.78
CA ASN A 383 -9.50 11.09 -19.95
C ASN A 383 -9.78 9.74 -20.64
N GLN A 384 -9.96 9.75 -21.96
CA GLN A 384 -10.15 8.53 -22.75
C GLN A 384 -8.87 7.68 -22.79
N ALA A 385 -7.70 8.28 -22.97
CA ALA A 385 -6.42 7.57 -22.91
C ALA A 385 -6.19 6.95 -21.52
N LYS A 386 -6.45 7.71 -20.45
CA LYS A 386 -6.36 7.24 -19.06
C LYS A 386 -7.28 6.04 -18.80
N ARG A 387 -8.50 6.04 -19.36
CA ARG A 387 -9.43 4.90 -19.28
C ARG A 387 -8.91 3.65 -19.99
N TYR A 388 -8.40 3.78 -21.22
CA TYR A 388 -7.84 2.64 -21.94
C TYR A 388 -6.62 2.05 -21.23
N TYR A 389 -5.77 2.89 -20.65
CA TYR A 389 -4.66 2.44 -19.82
C TYR A 389 -5.14 1.68 -18.58
N GLN A 390 -6.17 2.18 -17.89
CA GLN A 390 -6.78 1.48 -16.75
C GLN A 390 -7.37 0.13 -17.15
N TYR A 391 -8.02 0.02 -18.32
CA TYR A 391 -8.50 -1.25 -18.85
C TYR A 391 -7.37 -2.23 -19.14
N SER A 392 -6.28 -1.78 -19.76
CA SER A 392 -5.10 -2.62 -19.97
C SER A 392 -4.60 -3.20 -18.65
N LYS A 393 -4.41 -2.35 -17.63
CA LYS A 393 -3.97 -2.77 -16.30
C LYS A 393 -4.95 -3.78 -15.65
N ALA A 394 -6.25 -3.55 -15.77
CA ALA A 394 -7.27 -4.47 -15.24
C ALA A 394 -7.23 -5.83 -15.94
N TYR A 395 -7.02 -5.87 -17.26
CA TYR A 395 -6.89 -7.11 -18.02
C TYR A 395 -5.60 -7.87 -17.68
N ILE A 396 -4.46 -7.18 -17.53
CA ILE A 396 -3.21 -7.80 -17.05
C ILE A 396 -3.41 -8.38 -15.65
N SER A 397 -4.01 -7.62 -14.74
CA SER A 397 -4.31 -8.09 -13.39
C SER A 397 -5.23 -9.32 -13.40
N SER A 398 -6.22 -9.34 -14.30
CA SER A 398 -7.14 -10.47 -14.45
C SER A 398 -6.44 -11.70 -15.01
N ALA A 399 -5.56 -11.53 -16.01
CA ALA A 399 -4.71 -12.59 -16.53
C ALA A 399 -3.81 -13.18 -15.45
N TYR A 400 -3.22 -12.32 -14.61
CA TYR A 400 -2.38 -12.72 -13.49
C TYR A 400 -3.17 -13.53 -12.43
N ILE A 401 -4.38 -13.09 -12.10
CA ILE A 401 -5.29 -13.83 -11.20
C ILE A 401 -5.67 -15.20 -11.79
N MET A 402 -5.82 -15.32 -13.12
CA MET A 402 -6.12 -16.61 -13.75
C MET A 402 -4.91 -17.53 -13.86
N LEU A 403 -3.71 -16.98 -14.05
CA LEU A 403 -2.44 -17.71 -13.96
C LEU A 403 -2.19 -18.27 -12.56
N ALA A 404 -2.89 -17.77 -11.55
CA ALA A 404 -2.86 -18.25 -10.18
C ALA A 404 -3.83 -19.43 -9.91
N LYS A 405 -4.77 -19.76 -10.81
CA LYS A 405 -5.69 -20.89 -10.58
C LYS A 405 -5.04 -22.23 -10.90
N ASP A 406 -5.38 -23.29 -10.15
CA ASP A 406 -4.89 -24.65 -10.38
C ASP A 406 -5.37 -25.23 -11.73
N ASN A 407 -6.56 -24.82 -12.20
CA ASN A 407 -7.07 -25.13 -13.53
C ASN A 407 -6.79 -23.96 -14.49
N LEU A 408 -5.66 -24.03 -15.18
CA LEU A 408 -5.22 -23.01 -16.13
C LEU A 408 -6.02 -23.11 -17.44
N ASP A 409 -6.88 -22.11 -17.69
CA ASP A 409 -7.45 -21.87 -19.01
C ASP A 409 -6.54 -20.92 -19.79
N LEU A 410 -5.55 -21.51 -20.46
CA LEU A 410 -4.51 -20.78 -21.18
C LEU A 410 -5.09 -19.91 -22.30
N SER A 411 -6.18 -20.36 -22.94
CA SER A 411 -6.88 -19.62 -24.00
C SER A 411 -7.47 -18.32 -23.45
N LYS A 412 -8.12 -18.40 -22.29
CA LYS A 412 -8.70 -17.23 -21.62
C LYS A 412 -7.64 -16.26 -21.12
N ILE A 413 -6.52 -16.77 -20.61
CA ILE A 413 -5.39 -15.95 -20.17
C ILE A 413 -4.76 -15.19 -21.34
N MET A 414 -4.48 -15.88 -22.45
CA MET A 414 -3.96 -15.25 -23.67
C MET A 414 -4.92 -14.17 -24.19
N ALA A 415 -6.22 -14.44 -24.18
CA ALA A 415 -7.22 -13.44 -24.58
C ALA A 415 -7.18 -12.17 -23.71
N TYR A 416 -6.98 -12.27 -22.40
CA TYR A 416 -6.82 -11.10 -21.54
C TYR A 416 -5.52 -10.34 -21.81
N ILE A 417 -4.42 -11.04 -22.08
CA ILE A 417 -3.15 -10.42 -22.45
C ILE A 417 -3.28 -9.67 -23.78
N ASP A 418 -3.91 -10.28 -24.78
CA ASP A 418 -4.17 -9.63 -26.07
C ASP A 418 -5.04 -8.38 -25.92
N GLN A 419 -6.07 -8.42 -25.07
CA GLN A 419 -6.88 -7.22 -24.77
C GLN A 419 -6.08 -6.14 -24.05
N ALA A 420 -5.17 -6.52 -23.15
CA ALA A 420 -4.29 -5.55 -22.51
C ALA A 420 -3.42 -4.83 -23.53
N ILE A 421 -2.75 -5.58 -24.41
CA ILE A 421 -1.89 -5.05 -25.48
C ILE A 421 -2.68 -4.11 -26.40
N VAL A 422 -3.91 -4.49 -26.78
CA VAL A 422 -4.76 -3.67 -27.66
C VAL A 422 -5.14 -2.35 -26.97
N ASN A 423 -5.56 -2.39 -25.70
CA ASN A 423 -5.94 -1.18 -24.96
C ASN A 423 -4.75 -0.26 -24.68
N GLU A 424 -3.58 -0.84 -24.38
CA GLU A 424 -2.34 -0.09 -24.22
C GLU A 424 -1.93 0.60 -25.52
N LYS A 425 -2.01 -0.12 -26.66
CA LYS A 425 -1.76 0.46 -27.98
C LYS A 425 -2.71 1.62 -28.30
N TYR A 426 -3.99 1.51 -27.96
CA TYR A 426 -4.95 2.60 -28.14
C TYR A 426 -4.66 3.79 -27.23
N ALA A 427 -4.33 3.56 -25.96
CA ALA A 427 -3.94 4.62 -25.04
C ALA A 427 -2.70 5.37 -25.57
N ARG A 428 -1.70 4.61 -26.04
CA ARG A 428 -0.47 5.16 -26.63
C ARG A 428 -0.77 6.02 -27.86
N GLN A 429 -1.58 5.53 -28.80
CA GLN A 429 -1.95 6.29 -30.00
C GLN A 429 -2.65 7.61 -29.69
N ILE A 430 -3.55 7.61 -28.70
CA ILE A 430 -4.25 8.85 -28.28
C ILE A 430 -3.25 9.82 -27.64
N LEU A 431 -2.35 9.33 -26.79
CA LEU A 431 -1.33 10.17 -26.15
C LEU A 431 -0.32 10.72 -27.17
N GLU A 432 0.08 9.93 -28.17
CA GLU A 432 0.96 10.38 -29.26
C GLU A 432 0.28 11.50 -30.10
N ASP A 433 -0.99 11.35 -30.46
CA ASP A 433 -1.74 12.40 -31.18
C ASP A 433 -1.88 13.67 -30.32
N LEU A 434 -2.16 13.52 -29.02
CA LEU A 434 -2.20 14.66 -28.09
C LEU A 434 -0.84 15.33 -27.93
N LEU A 435 0.27 14.58 -27.95
CA LEU A 435 1.63 15.12 -27.85
C LEU A 435 2.04 15.89 -29.11
N LEU A 436 1.60 15.43 -30.29
CA LEU A 436 1.81 16.15 -31.55
C LEU A 436 1.07 17.49 -31.54
N ARG A 437 -0.15 17.53 -31.00
CA ARG A 437 -0.96 18.76 -30.91
C ARG A 437 -0.51 19.70 -29.79
N HIS A 438 0.02 19.15 -28.69
CA HIS A 438 0.41 19.90 -27.49
C HIS A 438 1.82 19.52 -26.99
N PRO A 439 2.89 19.79 -27.77
CA PRO A 439 4.25 19.33 -27.46
C PRO A 439 4.90 19.99 -26.24
N LYS A 440 4.24 21.02 -25.65
CA LYS A 440 4.70 21.74 -24.46
C LYS A 440 3.92 21.37 -23.19
N SER A 441 2.94 20.47 -23.27
CA SER A 441 2.15 20.08 -22.10
C SER A 441 2.96 19.16 -21.18
N VAL A 442 3.44 19.70 -20.05
CA VAL A 442 4.19 18.96 -19.03
C VAL A 442 3.38 17.77 -18.48
N GLU A 443 2.08 17.94 -18.27
CA GLU A 443 1.19 16.87 -17.75
C GLU A 443 1.11 15.69 -18.73
N LEU A 444 1.01 15.97 -20.02
CA LEU A 444 0.88 14.96 -21.06
C LEU A 444 2.21 14.20 -21.27
N ILE A 445 3.33 14.93 -21.25
CA ILE A 445 4.68 14.35 -21.35
C ILE A 445 4.95 13.42 -20.16
N ARG A 446 4.60 13.82 -18.93
CA ARG A 446 4.75 12.98 -17.72
C ARG A 446 3.82 11.76 -17.74
N THR A 447 2.64 11.88 -18.35
CA THR A 447 1.69 10.76 -18.48
C THR A 447 2.16 9.73 -19.51
N TYR A 448 2.76 10.18 -20.62
CA TYR A 448 3.30 9.30 -21.67
C TYR A 448 4.65 8.67 -21.29
N GLY A 449 5.54 9.44 -20.65
CA GLY A 449 6.89 9.01 -20.29
C GLY A 449 6.99 8.11 -19.06
N ARG A 450 5.95 7.36 -18.68
CA ARG A 450 5.97 6.58 -17.43
C ARG A 450 6.55 5.16 -17.59
N ASP A 451 6.53 4.60 -18.80
CA ASP A 451 6.67 3.14 -19.00
C ASP A 451 7.78 2.70 -19.99
N ASP A 452 8.55 3.60 -20.64
CA ASP A 452 9.59 3.26 -21.64
C ASP A 452 10.99 3.78 -21.25
N ASP A 453 12.10 3.23 -21.79
CA ASP A 453 13.47 3.77 -21.62
C ASP A 453 13.62 5.23 -22.14
N MET A 454 12.66 5.69 -22.95
CA MET A 454 12.51 7.07 -23.40
C MET A 454 11.90 8.00 -22.33
N ALA A 455 11.41 7.45 -21.22
CA ALA A 455 10.86 8.15 -20.06
C ALA A 455 11.80 9.24 -19.54
N LEU A 456 13.09 8.90 -19.38
CA LEU A 456 14.07 9.81 -18.79
C LEU A 456 14.23 11.07 -19.66
N GLN A 457 14.34 10.89 -20.99
CA GLN A 457 14.45 12.00 -21.94
C GLN A 457 13.19 12.88 -21.96
N LEU A 458 12.01 12.27 -21.76
CA LEU A 458 10.75 12.99 -21.68
C LEU A 458 10.60 13.75 -20.35
N PHE A 459 11.07 13.19 -19.23
CA PHE A 459 11.12 13.88 -17.95
C PHE A 459 12.08 15.06 -17.96
N ASP A 460 13.27 14.90 -18.55
CA ASP A 460 14.24 15.99 -18.71
C ASP A 460 13.65 17.12 -19.55
N LYS A 461 13.02 16.77 -20.68
CA LYS A 461 12.31 17.74 -21.53
C LYS A 461 11.15 18.43 -20.80
N ALA A 462 10.43 17.73 -19.94
CA ALA A 462 9.35 18.30 -19.13
C ALA A 462 9.89 19.30 -18.09
N ASN A 463 11.01 18.96 -17.44
CA ASN A 463 11.67 19.83 -16.47
C ASN A 463 12.25 21.09 -17.13
N ASP A 464 12.83 20.97 -18.33
CA ASP A 464 13.32 22.11 -19.11
C ASP A 464 12.19 23.09 -19.46
N ILE A 465 11.01 22.58 -19.82
CA ILE A 465 9.83 23.42 -20.10
C ILE A 465 9.37 24.16 -18.84
N GLU A 466 9.30 23.45 -17.70
CA GLU A 466 8.90 24.04 -16.41
C GLU A 466 9.88 25.11 -15.95
N GLN A 467 11.18 24.89 -16.13
CA GLN A 467 12.22 25.87 -15.82
C GLN A 467 12.11 27.12 -16.72
N GLN A 468 11.87 26.94 -18.02
CA GLN A 468 11.65 28.05 -18.94
C GLN A 468 10.39 28.88 -18.61
N GLU A 469 9.31 28.24 -18.14
CA GLU A 469 8.10 28.95 -17.70
C GLU A 469 8.33 29.73 -16.41
N LYS A 470 9.09 29.15 -15.47
CA LYS A 470 9.49 29.83 -14.23
C LYS A 470 10.34 31.07 -14.51
N GLU A 471 11.36 30.94 -15.36
CA GLU A 471 12.21 32.06 -15.76
C GLU A 471 11.42 33.18 -16.47
N ARG A 472 10.41 32.83 -17.28
CA ARG A 472 9.52 33.81 -17.91
C ARG A 472 8.66 34.55 -16.88
N THR A 473 8.14 33.82 -15.89
CA THR A 473 7.33 34.37 -14.81
C THR A 473 8.15 35.32 -13.93
N ASP A 474 9.36 34.91 -13.57
CA ASP A 474 10.29 35.72 -12.78
C ASP A 474 10.73 36.99 -13.54
N ARG A 475 10.98 36.90 -14.85
CA ARG A 475 11.25 38.09 -15.69
C ARG A 475 10.03 39.01 -15.81
N SER A 476 8.82 38.45 -15.87
CA SER A 476 7.59 39.26 -15.97
C SER A 476 7.26 39.99 -14.66
N THR A 477 7.52 39.36 -13.52
CA THR A 477 7.33 39.95 -12.19
C THR A 477 8.42 41.00 -11.88
N ALA A 478 9.66 40.76 -12.26
CA ALA A 478 10.74 41.76 -12.18
C ALA A 478 10.40 43.03 -13.00
N LYS A 479 9.93 42.87 -14.24
CA LYS A 479 9.49 44.01 -15.08
C LYS A 479 8.26 44.73 -14.53
N LEU A 480 7.40 44.07 -13.77
CA LEU A 480 6.25 44.71 -13.13
C LEU A 480 6.71 45.57 -11.94
N ASN A 481 7.67 45.07 -11.16
CA ASN A 481 8.24 45.78 -10.02
C ASN A 481 9.12 46.97 -10.42
N ASP A 482 9.76 46.94 -11.59
CA ASP A 482 10.54 48.08 -12.11
C ASP A 482 9.65 49.23 -12.65
N ASN A 483 8.34 49.01 -12.79
CA ASN A 483 7.37 50.00 -13.27
C ASN A 483 6.45 50.55 -12.17
N VAL A 484 6.69 50.19 -10.91
CA VAL A 484 6.04 50.72 -9.70
C VAL A 484 7.09 51.51 -8.92
#